data_AF-A0AAX3KBK9-F1
#
_entry.id   AF-A0AAX3KBK9-F1
#
_cell.length_a   1.000
_cell.length_b   1.000
_cell.length_c   1.000
_cell.angle_alpha   90.00
_cell.angle_beta   90.00
_cell.angle_gamma   90.00
#
_symmetry.space_group_name_H-M   'P 1'
#
loop_
_entity.id
_entity.type
_entity.pdbx_description
1 polymer ?
#
loop_
_entity_poly.entity_id
_entity_poly.type
_entity_poly.pdbx_seq_one_letter_code
_entity_poly.pdbx_strand_id
1 'polypeptide(L)'
;MAPFNHDSGKSVGKRSISGGRFEARRPLYMSCLVAMKYNPALKARYEALRARGKLAKVAIVACMRIFLVRLNAMLRTGEPWLHLVLPQPKRA
;
A
#
# COMPACT_ATOMS: atom_id res chain seq x y z
N MET A 1 -4.86 -11.56 4.97
CA MET A 1 -5.92 -11.41 3.96
C MET A 1 -5.60 -12.37 2.84
N ALA A 2 -6.51 -13.29 2.52
CA ALA A 2 -6.31 -14.33 1.52
C ALA A 2 -6.65 -13.77 0.11
N PRO A 3 -5.71 -13.79 -0.85
CA PRO A 3 -6.07 -13.76 -2.27
C PRO A 3 -6.78 -15.07 -2.61
N PHE A 4 -7.94 -15.00 -3.27
CA PHE A 4 -8.57 -16.21 -3.80
C PHE A 4 -7.84 -16.54 -5.11
N ASN A 5 -7.21 -17.72 -5.17
CA ASN A 5 -6.53 -18.17 -6.37
C ASN A 5 -7.59 -18.60 -7.39
N HIS A 6 -7.75 -17.84 -8.46
CA HIS A 6 -8.54 -18.20 -9.64
C HIS A 6 -7.66 -18.97 -10.63
N ASP A 7 -7.02 -20.03 -10.15
CA ASP A 7 -6.13 -20.87 -10.96
C ASP A 7 -6.91 -22.13 -11.37
N SER A 8 -7.23 -22.27 -12.66
CA SER A 8 -7.83 -23.49 -13.22
C SER A 8 -6.79 -24.23 -14.05
N GLY A 9 -6.30 -25.35 -13.53
CA GLY A 9 -5.36 -26.25 -14.22
C GLY A 9 -4.07 -25.57 -14.69
N LYS A 10 -4.01 -25.16 -15.96
CA LYS A 10 -2.83 -24.56 -16.63
C LYS A 10 -2.79 -23.02 -16.63
N SER A 11 -3.85 -22.36 -16.14
CA SER A 11 -3.93 -20.89 -16.12
C SER A 11 -3.47 -20.33 -14.77
N VAL A 12 -2.37 -19.57 -14.75
CA VAL A 12 -1.98 -18.75 -13.60
C VAL A 12 -2.51 -17.34 -13.82
N GLY A 13 -3.64 -17.04 -13.19
CA GLY A 13 -4.33 -15.77 -13.32
C GLY A 13 -3.68 -14.66 -12.49
N LYS A 14 -4.02 -13.41 -12.81
CA LYS A 14 -3.65 -12.29 -11.95
C LYS A 14 -4.45 -12.38 -10.64
N ARG A 15 -3.76 -12.59 -9.52
CA ARG A 15 -4.39 -12.68 -8.19
C ARG A 15 -5.23 -11.44 -7.88
N SER A 16 -6.50 -11.68 -7.58
CA SER A 16 -7.46 -10.69 -7.13
C SER A 16 -7.82 -10.96 -5.67
N ILE A 17 -8.28 -9.93 -4.97
CA ILE A 17 -8.81 -10.05 -3.61
C ILE A 17 -10.33 -9.85 -3.69
N SER A 18 -11.09 -10.84 -3.23
CA SER A 18 -12.53 -10.74 -3.01
C SER A 18 -12.82 -10.75 -1.50
N GLY A 19 -13.88 -10.06 -1.06
CA GLY A 19 -14.26 -9.95 0.35
C GLY A 19 -13.31 -9.14 1.25
N GLY A 20 -13.39 -9.36 2.57
CA GLY A 20 -12.57 -8.73 3.60
C GLY A 20 -13.02 -7.31 4.01
N ARG A 21 -12.10 -6.50 4.54
CA ARG A 21 -12.37 -5.14 5.08
C ARG A 21 -12.56 -4.10 3.96
N PHE A 22 -13.56 -4.26 3.11
CA PHE A 22 -13.84 -3.33 2.00
C PHE A 22 -14.08 -1.90 2.49
N GLU A 23 -14.90 -1.75 3.54
CA GLU A 23 -15.22 -0.47 4.18
C GLU A 23 -13.99 0.28 4.69
N ALA A 24 -12.93 -0.42 5.10
CA ALA A 24 -11.67 0.22 5.49
C ALA A 24 -10.75 0.50 4.30
N ARG A 25 -10.73 -0.40 3.30
CA ARG A 25 -9.84 -0.28 2.14
C ARG A 25 -10.20 0.91 1.25
N ARG A 26 -11.48 1.15 1.01
CA ARG A 26 -11.97 2.20 0.11
C ARG A 26 -11.61 3.62 0.59
N PRO A 27 -11.90 4.03 1.83
CA PRO A 27 -11.46 5.33 2.34
C PRO A 27 -9.93 5.41 2.41
N LEU A 28 -9.25 4.35 2.86
CA LEU A 28 -7.78 4.33 2.91
C LEU A 28 -7.15 4.53 1.52
N TYR A 29 -7.75 3.99 0.47
CA TYR A 29 -7.31 4.20 -0.91
C TYR A 29 -7.41 5.68 -1.28
N MET A 30 -8.56 6.32 -1.01
CA MET A 30 -8.78 7.73 -1.29
C MET A 30 -7.84 8.63 -0.48
N SER A 31 -7.67 8.36 0.82
CA SER A 31 -6.72 9.07 1.68
C SER A 31 -5.29 8.91 1.18
N CYS A 32 -4.90 7.71 0.71
CA CYS A 32 -3.57 7.46 0.17
C CYS A 32 -3.30 8.25 -1.12
N LEU A 33 -4.31 8.44 -1.99
CA LEU A 33 -4.17 9.27 -3.19
C LEU A 33 -3.83 10.72 -2.83
N VAL A 34 -4.53 11.28 -1.85
CA VAL A 34 -4.27 12.64 -1.34
C VAL A 34 -2.90 12.69 -0.67
N ALA A 35 -2.59 11.72 0.19
CA ALA A 35 -1.32 11.66 0.90
C ALA A 35 -0.13 11.60 -0.07
N MET A 36 -0.21 10.88 -1.20
CA MET A 36 0.87 10.88 -2.19
C MET A 36 1.09 12.24 -2.88
N LYS A 37 0.10 13.15 -2.90
CA LYS A 37 0.28 14.49 -3.46
C LYS A 37 1.02 15.42 -2.51
N TYR A 38 0.66 15.39 -1.22
CA TYR A 38 1.19 16.31 -0.21
C TYR A 38 2.39 15.76 0.55
N ASN A 39 2.66 14.46 0.46
CA ASN A 39 3.70 13.79 1.22
C ASN A 39 4.84 13.32 0.32
N PRO A 40 5.99 14.01 0.33
CA PRO A 40 7.10 13.67 -0.55
C PRO A 40 7.65 12.25 -0.30
N ALA A 41 7.58 11.72 0.92
CA ALA A 41 8.03 10.36 1.21
C ALA A 41 7.16 9.28 0.54
N LEU A 42 5.84 9.47 0.51
CA LEU A 42 4.93 8.54 -0.17
C LEU A 42 5.01 8.69 -1.69
N LYS A 43 5.18 9.93 -2.19
CA LYS A 43 5.40 10.21 -3.61
C LYS A 43 6.66 9.50 -4.12
N ALA A 44 7.79 9.68 -3.44
CA ALA A 44 9.06 9.04 -3.81
C ALA A 44 8.96 7.52 -3.81
N ARG A 45 8.23 6.91 -2.85
CA ARG A 45 7.98 5.47 -2.84
C ARG A 45 7.14 5.02 -4.02
N TYR A 46 6.09 5.76 -4.36
CA TYR A 46 5.24 5.48 -5.51
C TYR A 46 6.05 5.55 -6.82
N GLU A 47 6.84 6.62 -7.00
CA GLU A 47 7.70 6.81 -8.17
C GLU A 47 8.75 5.71 -8.28
N ALA A 48 9.41 5.35 -7.18
CA ALA A 48 10.37 4.24 -7.16
C ALA A 48 9.73 2.90 -7.55
N LEU A 49 8.48 2.65 -7.18
CA LEU A 49 7.74 1.45 -7.60
C LEU A 49 7.35 1.51 -9.07
N ARG A 50 6.95 2.69 -9.57
CA ARG A 50 6.66 2.91 -11.00
C ARG A 50 7.91 2.73 -11.87
N ALA A 51 9.05 3.25 -11.43
CA ALA A 51 10.34 3.09 -12.10
C ALA A 51 10.77 1.61 -12.19
N ARG A 52 10.40 0.80 -11.19
CA ARG A 52 10.59 -0.67 -11.22
C ARG A 52 9.58 -1.42 -12.10
N GLY A 53 8.83 -0.72 -12.95
CA GLY A 53 7.85 -1.32 -13.87
C GLY A 53 6.56 -1.81 -13.21
N LYS A 54 6.30 -1.46 -11.93
CA LYS A 54 5.05 -1.89 -11.27
C LYS A 54 3.86 -1.12 -11.84
N LEU A 55 2.75 -1.83 -12.02
CA LEU A 55 1.46 -1.24 -12.40
C LEU A 55 1.03 -0.19 -11.36
N ALA A 56 0.41 0.90 -11.83
CA ALA A 56 -0.01 2.01 -10.97
C ALA A 56 -0.85 1.54 -9.76
N LYS A 57 -1.86 0.70 -9.99
CA LYS A 57 -2.70 0.14 -8.92
C LYS A 57 -1.89 -0.66 -7.88
N VAL A 58 -0.88 -1.42 -8.32
CA VAL A 58 -0.03 -2.21 -7.42
C VAL A 58 0.87 -1.28 -6.59
N ALA A 59 1.41 -0.23 -7.21
CA ALA A 59 2.20 0.77 -6.51
C ALA A 59 1.36 1.52 -5.45
N ILE A 60 0.12 1.90 -5.78
CA ILE A 60 -0.79 2.54 -4.82
C ILE A 60 -1.10 1.60 -3.65
N VAL A 61 -1.43 0.33 -3.91
CA VAL A 61 -1.70 -0.64 -2.83
C VAL A 61 -0.48 -0.85 -1.92
N ALA A 62 0.73 -0.84 -2.47
CA ALA A 62 1.95 -0.90 -1.68
C ALA A 62 2.16 0.37 -0.82
N CYS A 63 1.79 1.55 -1.35
CA CYS A 63 1.79 2.80 -0.59
C CYS A 63 0.71 2.81 0.51
N MET A 64 -0.48 2.26 0.26
CA MET A 64 -1.53 2.13 1.28
C MET A 64 -1.05 1.31 2.48
N ARG A 65 -0.30 0.22 2.24
CA ARG A 65 0.23 -0.62 3.33
C ARG A 65 1.17 0.19 4.23
N ILE A 66 2.12 0.92 3.67
CA ILE A 66 3.07 1.69 4.49
C ILE A 66 2.41 2.90 5.16
N PHE A 67 1.41 3.50 4.51
CA PHE A 67 0.60 4.57 5.08
C PHE A 67 -0.15 4.09 6.33
N LEU A 68 -0.82 2.93 6.25
CA LEU A 68 -1.52 2.34 7.39
C LEU A 68 -0.57 2.00 8.55
N VAL A 69 0.59 1.42 8.26
CA VAL A 69 1.60 1.10 9.29
C VAL A 69 2.05 2.36 10.02
N ARG A 70 2.22 3.48 9.31
CA ARG A 70 2.59 4.75 9.93
C ARG A 70 1.49 5.36 10.76
N LEU A 71 0.26 5.39 10.26
CA LEU A 71 -0.88 5.85 11.05
C LEU A 71 -1.02 5.04 12.35
N ASN A 72 -0.84 3.72 12.27
CA ASN A 72 -0.85 2.87 13.46
C ASN A 72 0.33 3.17 14.41
N ALA A 73 1.52 3.48 13.88
CA ALA A 73 2.65 3.88 14.70
C ALA A 73 2.39 5.21 15.43
N MET A 74 1.88 6.22 14.72
CA MET A 74 1.52 7.52 15.30
C MET A 74 0.45 7.39 16.38
N LEU A 75 -0.59 6.58 16.17
CA LEU A 75 -1.62 6.35 17.17
C LEU A 75 -1.06 5.65 18.43
N ARG A 76 -0.04 4.80 18.25
CA ARG A 76 0.60 4.08 19.37
C ARG A 76 1.59 4.95 20.14
N THR A 77 2.34 5.81 19.47
CA THR A 77 3.39 6.65 20.09
C THR A 77 2.92 8.05 20.45
N GLY A 78 1.77 8.49 19.92
CA GLY A 78 1.28 9.86 20.05
C GLY A 78 2.07 10.90 19.25
N GLU A 79 3.03 10.46 18.42
CA GLU A 79 3.90 11.37 17.68
C GLU A 79 3.27 11.79 16.34
N PRO A 80 3.45 13.07 15.94
CA PRO A 80 2.98 13.55 14.66
C PRO A 80 3.74 12.90 13.50
N TRP A 81 3.19 13.06 12.29
CA TRP A 81 3.86 12.60 11.07
C TRP A 81 5.10 13.46 10.79
N LEU A 82 6.25 13.16 11.40
CA LEU A 82 7.57 13.68 11.04
C LEU A 82 8.66 12.81 11.71
N HIS A 83 9.80 12.61 11.03
CA HIS A 83 11.00 11.87 11.46
C HIS A 83 11.06 10.32 11.40
N LEU A 84 10.00 9.59 11.06
CA LEU A 84 10.16 8.14 10.85
C LEU A 84 10.59 7.84 9.41
N VAL A 85 11.87 7.51 9.17
CA VAL A 85 12.34 6.93 7.90
C VAL A 85 11.41 5.77 7.54
N LEU A 86 10.88 5.72 6.30
CA LEU A 86 10.06 4.58 5.87
C LEU A 86 10.89 3.31 6.09
N PRO A 87 10.49 2.36 6.97
CA PRO A 87 11.20 1.11 7.06
C PRO A 87 11.21 0.49 5.66
N GLN A 88 12.42 0.29 5.14
CA GLN A 88 12.60 -0.35 3.86
C GLN A 88 11.99 -1.75 3.99
N PRO A 89 11.14 -2.18 3.04
CA PRO A 89 10.61 -3.53 3.09
C PRO A 89 11.81 -4.49 3.11
N LYS A 90 11.92 -5.31 4.16
CA LYS A 90 12.87 -6.42 4.18
C LYS A 90 12.61 -7.22 2.90
N ARG A 91 13.61 -7.27 2.00
CA ARG A 91 13.56 -8.15 0.83
C ARG A 91 13.48 -9.57 1.39
N ALA A 92 12.33 -10.20 1.20
CA ALA A 92 12.19 -11.65 1.26
C ALA A 92 12.37 -12.18 -0.16
#